data_AF-X1I0K8-F1
#
_entry.id   AF-X1I0K8-F1
#
_cell.length_a   1.000
_cell.length_b   1.000
_cell.length_c   1.000
_cell.angle_alpha   90.00
_cell.angle_beta   90.00
_cell.angle_gamma   90.00
#
_symmetry.space_group_name_H-M   'P 1'
#
loop_
_entity.id
_entity.type
_entity.pdbx_description
1 polymer ?
#
loop_
_entity_poly.entity_id
_entity_poly.type
_entity_poly.pdbx_seq_one_letter_code
_entity_poly.pdbx_strand_id
1 'polypeptide(L)'
;AFFDAFEDKLESELLSDRFYIKSIVPRTKRESIGALHETEESYRIVDQCVNKVTKIMQQQEVAVILVDIVILELKRAPLDVTGIYVARALRQKFPDALIYAITGHVLESEIWVLSEASLEDVDGVMAKQYLTGQFSAKSLQAMLAKGEEKRATRRAAYRIFSLDNVELHKLRSSFSIVDMRIQNQIQEISQPVFYSLLSQLFPNGQGIISYVRPGFSGAFLFKVCVKIKPRGRSPTKPKWWIIKVDRNLKKIQKEFHEYSQVKLTPLAREYYPSVLSRLASCGSWGAIAIE
;
A
#
# COMPACT_ATOMS: atom_id res chain seq x y z
N ALA A 1 -32.08 0.15 -12.31
CA ALA A 1 -32.54 -0.61 -11.12
C ALA A 1 -31.78 -0.20 -9.86
N PHE A 2 -30.50 -0.58 -9.67
CA PHE A 2 -29.75 -0.16 -8.46
C PHE A 2 -29.55 1.35 -8.38
N PHE A 3 -29.06 1.99 -9.44
CA PHE A 3 -28.77 3.43 -9.42
C PHE A 3 -30.03 4.26 -9.21
N ASP A 4 -31.11 3.96 -9.92
CA ASP A 4 -32.41 4.63 -9.74
C ASP A 4 -32.88 4.51 -8.28
N ALA A 5 -32.86 3.30 -7.69
CA ALA A 5 -33.24 3.10 -6.30
C ALA A 5 -32.30 3.81 -5.30
N PHE A 6 -31.04 4.04 -5.68
CA PHE A 6 -30.10 4.78 -4.84
C PHE A 6 -30.31 6.29 -4.97
N GLU A 7 -30.65 6.80 -6.16
CA GLU A 7 -31.09 8.19 -6.36
C GLU A 7 -32.36 8.49 -5.56
N ASP A 8 -33.38 7.64 -5.66
CA ASP A 8 -34.61 7.73 -4.84
C ASP A 8 -34.28 7.78 -3.34
N LYS A 9 -33.27 7.00 -2.94
CA LYS A 9 -32.83 6.96 -1.55
C LYS A 9 -32.16 8.27 -1.13
N LEU A 10 -31.33 8.88 -1.98
CA LEU A 10 -30.74 10.20 -1.73
C LEU A 10 -31.82 11.29 -1.61
N GLU A 11 -32.85 11.23 -2.45
CA GLU A 11 -33.99 12.15 -2.38
C GLU A 11 -34.77 11.97 -1.06
N SER A 12 -35.09 10.73 -0.70
CA SER A 12 -35.84 10.42 0.53
C SER A 12 -35.13 10.87 1.81
N GLU A 13 -33.79 10.92 1.78
CA GLU A 13 -32.94 11.35 2.89
C GLU A 13 -32.59 12.85 2.83
N LEU A 14 -33.21 13.61 1.92
CA LEU A 14 -32.98 15.04 1.71
C LEU A 14 -31.50 15.37 1.46
N LEU A 15 -30.85 14.56 0.62
CA LEU A 15 -29.44 14.72 0.24
C LEU A 15 -29.26 15.22 -1.20
N SER A 16 -30.34 15.28 -1.98
CA SER A 16 -30.30 15.61 -3.42
C SER A 16 -29.91 17.07 -3.70
N ASP A 17 -30.02 17.95 -2.70
CA ASP A 17 -29.54 19.33 -2.74
C ASP A 17 -28.00 19.43 -2.64
N ARG A 18 -27.35 18.40 -2.11
CA ARG A 18 -25.91 18.37 -1.82
C ARG A 18 -25.14 17.33 -2.62
N PHE A 19 -25.80 16.25 -3.01
CA PHE A 19 -25.20 15.12 -3.71
C PHE A 19 -26.05 14.71 -4.90
N TYR A 20 -25.38 14.39 -6.00
CA TYR A 20 -26.00 13.73 -7.16
C TYR A 20 -25.10 12.60 -7.64
N ILE A 21 -25.68 11.65 -8.35
CA ILE A 21 -24.98 10.48 -8.85
C ILE A 21 -24.55 10.72 -10.30
N LYS A 22 -23.32 10.31 -10.63
CA LYS A 22 -22.84 10.20 -12.01
C LYS A 22 -22.52 8.75 -12.31
N SER A 23 -23.41 8.10 -13.06
CA SER A 23 -23.21 6.70 -13.43
C SER A 23 -22.20 6.56 -14.58
N ILE A 24 -21.26 5.64 -14.41
CA ILE A 24 -20.31 5.23 -15.44
C ILE A 24 -20.59 3.78 -15.77
N VAL A 25 -21.24 3.55 -16.91
CA VAL A 25 -21.44 2.22 -17.47
C VAL A 25 -20.42 2.01 -18.60
N PRO A 26 -19.45 1.09 -18.46
CA PRO A 26 -18.56 0.73 -19.55
C PRO A 26 -19.30 -0.12 -20.59
N ARG A 27 -18.87 -0.07 -21.85
CA ARG A 27 -19.46 -0.93 -22.88
C ARG A 27 -18.90 -2.33 -22.73
N THR A 28 -19.72 -3.30 -22.36
CA THR A 28 -19.34 -4.72 -22.27
C THR A 28 -19.81 -5.47 -23.53
N LYS A 29 -18.96 -6.33 -24.11
CA LYS A 29 -19.40 -7.23 -25.19
C LYS A 29 -20.00 -8.50 -24.57
N ARG A 30 -21.31 -8.69 -24.71
CA ARG A 30 -22.07 -9.79 -24.09
C ARG A 30 -21.87 -11.17 -24.74
N GLU A 31 -21.23 -11.23 -25.90
CA GLU A 31 -21.23 -12.44 -26.73
C GLU A 31 -19.81 -13.00 -26.87
N SER A 32 -19.60 -14.16 -26.22
CA SER A 32 -18.52 -15.12 -26.49
C SER A 32 -17.09 -14.56 -26.39
N ILE A 33 -16.71 -14.16 -25.17
CA ILE A 33 -15.31 -13.94 -24.84
C ILE A 33 -14.73 -15.29 -24.43
N GLY A 34 -13.84 -15.88 -25.23
CA GLY A 34 -12.98 -16.97 -24.77
C GLY A 34 -11.91 -16.44 -23.79
N ALA A 35 -11.34 -17.28 -22.93
CA ALA A 35 -10.44 -16.86 -21.84
C ALA A 35 -9.32 -15.87 -22.23
N LEU A 36 -8.77 -15.95 -23.45
CA LEU A 36 -7.76 -15.01 -23.97
C LEU A 36 -8.31 -13.59 -24.24
N HIS A 37 -9.58 -13.47 -24.60
CA HIS A 37 -10.24 -12.18 -24.84
C HIS A 37 -10.75 -11.54 -23.54
N GLU A 38 -10.79 -12.27 -22.42
CA GLU A 38 -11.27 -11.76 -21.13
C GLU A 38 -10.29 -10.73 -20.56
N THR A 39 -9.00 -11.00 -20.64
CA THR A 39 -7.97 -10.09 -20.12
C THR A 39 -7.93 -8.78 -20.90
N GLU A 40 -7.99 -8.83 -22.23
CA GLU A 40 -8.03 -7.63 -23.09
C GLU A 40 -9.29 -6.79 -22.85
N GLU A 41 -10.44 -7.44 -22.70
CA GLU A 41 -11.70 -6.75 -22.41
C GLU A 41 -11.67 -6.09 -21.01
N SER A 42 -11.14 -6.78 -19.99
CA SER A 42 -10.95 -6.19 -18.67
C SER A 42 -10.04 -4.97 -18.71
N TYR A 43 -8.91 -5.00 -19.42
CA TYR A 43 -8.05 -3.82 -19.59
C TYR A 43 -8.80 -2.67 -20.26
N ARG A 44 -9.53 -2.96 -21.34
CA ARG A 44 -10.34 -1.95 -22.05
C ARG A 44 -11.40 -1.31 -21.16
N ILE A 45 -12.05 -2.11 -20.31
CA ILE A 45 -13.05 -1.63 -19.35
C ILE A 45 -12.40 -0.77 -18.27
N VAL A 46 -11.26 -1.21 -17.72
CA VAL A 46 -10.49 -0.44 -16.73
C VAL A 46 -10.13 0.92 -17.28
N ASP A 47 -9.54 0.98 -18.47
CA ASP A 47 -9.16 2.25 -19.12
C ASP A 47 -10.37 3.15 -19.38
N GLN A 48 -11.48 2.59 -19.85
CA GLN A 48 -12.71 3.37 -20.07
C GLN A 48 -13.24 4.00 -18.77
N CYS A 49 -13.30 3.21 -17.70
CA CYS A 49 -13.78 3.67 -16.40
C CYS A 49 -12.85 4.74 -15.83
N VAL A 50 -11.54 4.48 -15.78
CA VAL A 50 -10.54 5.42 -15.26
C VAL A 50 -10.56 6.73 -16.03
N ASN A 51 -10.65 6.70 -17.37
CA ASN A 51 -10.70 7.90 -18.19
C ASN A 51 -11.98 8.71 -17.98
N LYS A 52 -13.14 8.05 -17.84
CA LYS A 52 -14.41 8.74 -17.52
C LYS A 52 -14.37 9.38 -16.13
N VAL A 53 -13.91 8.65 -15.11
CA VAL A 53 -13.73 9.20 -13.76
C VAL A 53 -12.77 10.38 -13.78
N THR A 54 -11.67 10.29 -14.53
CA THR A 54 -10.70 11.39 -14.66
C THR A 54 -11.34 12.67 -15.19
N LYS A 55 -12.18 12.56 -16.21
CA LYS A 55 -12.89 13.73 -16.77
C LYS A 55 -13.84 14.35 -15.75
N ILE A 56 -14.55 13.53 -14.98
CA ILE A 56 -15.45 14.01 -13.91
C ILE A 56 -14.66 14.71 -12.81
N MET A 57 -13.59 14.06 -12.31
CA MET A 57 -12.69 14.61 -11.29
C MET A 57 -12.06 15.96 -11.68
N GLN A 58 -11.90 16.23 -12.98
CA GLN A 58 -11.36 17.50 -13.49
C GLN A 58 -12.42 18.61 -13.58
N GLN A 59 -13.69 18.26 -13.63
CA GLN A 59 -14.80 19.18 -13.86
C GLN A 59 -15.64 19.43 -12.61
N GLN A 60 -15.60 18.51 -11.66
CA GLN A 60 -16.54 18.42 -10.54
C GLN A 60 -15.80 17.94 -9.28
N GLU A 61 -16.28 18.40 -8.13
CA GLU A 61 -15.85 17.86 -6.84
C GLU A 61 -16.52 16.49 -6.63
N VAL A 62 -15.70 15.46 -6.41
CA VAL A 62 -16.17 14.08 -6.22
C VAL A 62 -16.00 13.70 -4.76
N ALA A 63 -17.12 13.53 -4.05
CA ALA A 63 -17.10 13.14 -2.64
C ALA A 63 -16.66 11.69 -2.43
N VAL A 64 -17.10 10.78 -3.30
CA VAL A 64 -16.78 9.35 -3.22
C VAL A 64 -16.96 8.68 -4.57
N ILE A 65 -16.13 7.68 -4.86
CA ILE A 65 -16.24 6.79 -6.01
C ILE A 65 -16.71 5.43 -5.51
N LEU A 66 -17.86 4.98 -6.03
CA LEU A 66 -18.40 3.65 -5.77
C LEU A 66 -18.09 2.75 -6.99
N VAL A 67 -17.35 1.67 -6.76
CA VAL A 67 -16.91 0.75 -7.82
C VAL A 67 -17.60 -0.60 -7.62
N ASP A 68 -18.43 -0.98 -8.58
CA ASP A 68 -19.02 -2.31 -8.60
C ASP A 68 -17.93 -3.36 -8.78
N ILE A 69 -17.89 -4.36 -7.90
CA ILE A 69 -16.88 -5.42 -7.95
C ILE A 69 -17.02 -6.24 -9.24
N VAL A 70 -18.27 -6.51 -9.65
CA VAL A 70 -18.63 -7.33 -10.81
C VAL A 70 -19.18 -6.41 -11.90
N ILE A 71 -18.57 -6.42 -13.11
CA ILE A 71 -18.91 -5.52 -14.23
C ILE A 71 -19.30 -6.30 -15.50
N LEU A 72 -18.60 -7.38 -15.82
CA LEU A 72 -18.75 -8.17 -17.05
C LEU A 72 -19.86 -9.22 -16.97
N GLU A 73 -20.40 -9.52 -15.78
CA GLU A 73 -21.48 -10.50 -15.53
C GLU A 73 -21.42 -11.73 -16.47
N LEU A 74 -20.30 -12.45 -16.45
CA LEU A 74 -20.09 -13.60 -17.33
C LEU A 74 -20.84 -14.82 -16.80
N LYS A 75 -21.75 -15.38 -17.59
CA LYS A 75 -22.59 -16.53 -17.20
C LYS A 75 -21.84 -17.84 -16.92
N ARG A 76 -20.55 -17.96 -17.30
CA ARG A 76 -19.80 -19.24 -17.28
C ARG A 76 -18.31 -19.13 -16.89
N ALA A 77 -17.83 -17.97 -16.47
CA ALA A 77 -16.41 -17.73 -16.15
C ALA A 77 -16.18 -17.72 -14.62
N PRO A 78 -14.93 -17.86 -14.12
CA PRO A 78 -14.62 -17.50 -12.73
C PRO A 78 -15.17 -16.10 -12.42
N LEU A 79 -15.64 -15.89 -11.19
CA LEU A 79 -16.32 -14.65 -10.81
C LEU A 79 -15.47 -13.43 -11.20
N ASP A 80 -16.12 -12.51 -11.91
CA ASP A 80 -15.47 -11.34 -12.49
C ASP A 80 -14.94 -10.40 -11.40
N VAL A 81 -13.66 -10.03 -11.52
CA VAL A 81 -12.93 -9.13 -10.62
C VAL A 81 -12.56 -7.81 -11.30
N THR A 82 -13.11 -7.51 -12.48
CA THR A 82 -12.77 -6.30 -13.25
C THR A 82 -12.97 -5.02 -12.44
N GLY A 83 -13.97 -4.97 -11.56
CA GLY A 83 -14.18 -3.87 -10.63
C GLY A 83 -13.02 -3.63 -9.66
N ILE A 84 -12.39 -4.71 -9.19
CA ILE A 84 -11.20 -4.64 -8.33
C ILE A 84 -10.04 -3.97 -9.07
N TYR A 85 -9.83 -4.32 -10.34
CA TYR A 85 -8.81 -3.68 -11.18
C TYR A 85 -9.11 -2.20 -11.46
N VAL A 86 -10.38 -1.84 -11.65
CA VAL A 86 -10.81 -0.43 -11.76
C VAL A 86 -10.45 0.32 -10.48
N ALA A 87 -10.81 -0.20 -9.31
CA ALA A 87 -10.51 0.43 -8.03
C ALA A 87 -9.00 0.61 -7.81
N ARG A 88 -8.20 -0.39 -8.16
CA ARG A 88 -6.72 -0.33 -8.09
C ARG A 88 -6.16 0.77 -8.99
N ALA A 89 -6.58 0.84 -10.25
CA ALA A 89 -6.12 1.85 -11.20
C ALA A 89 -6.55 3.27 -10.78
N LEU A 90 -7.77 3.42 -10.25
CA LEU A 90 -8.25 4.68 -9.71
C LEU A 90 -7.45 5.12 -8.49
N ARG A 91 -7.11 4.22 -7.57
CA ARG A 91 -6.28 4.54 -6.41
C ARG A 91 -4.90 5.05 -6.81
N GLN A 92 -4.26 4.43 -7.80
CA GLN A 92 -2.96 4.89 -8.30
C GLN A 92 -3.04 6.31 -8.87
N LYS A 93 -4.14 6.64 -9.55
CA LYS A 93 -4.34 7.94 -10.18
C LYS A 93 -4.82 9.03 -9.22
N PHE A 94 -5.64 8.66 -8.25
CA PHE A 94 -6.23 9.55 -7.25
C PHE A 94 -5.96 8.99 -5.84
N PRO A 95 -4.73 9.15 -5.31
CA PRO A 95 -4.33 8.53 -4.04
C PRO A 95 -5.19 8.92 -2.85
N ASP A 96 -5.77 10.12 -2.88
CA ASP A 96 -6.59 10.69 -1.80
C ASP A 96 -8.10 10.50 -2.00
N ALA A 97 -8.57 10.10 -3.19
CA ALA A 97 -10.00 9.96 -3.43
C ALA A 97 -10.60 8.85 -2.55
N LEU A 98 -11.81 9.05 -2.05
CA LEU A 98 -12.53 8.00 -1.34
C LEU A 98 -13.08 6.99 -2.35
N ILE A 99 -12.64 5.73 -2.26
CA ILE A 99 -13.00 4.65 -3.20
C ILE A 99 -13.60 3.51 -2.40
N TYR A 100 -14.87 3.19 -2.63
CA TYR A 100 -15.54 2.04 -2.02
C TYR A 100 -15.87 1.01 -3.07
N ALA A 101 -15.59 -0.25 -2.76
CA ALA A 101 -16.10 -1.37 -3.55
C ALA A 101 -17.55 -1.64 -3.15
N ILE A 102 -18.43 -1.85 -4.13
CA ILE A 102 -19.84 -2.19 -3.89
C ILE A 102 -20.16 -3.52 -4.54
N THR A 103 -21.06 -4.30 -3.95
CA THR A 103 -21.49 -5.57 -4.53
C THR A 103 -22.93 -5.91 -4.19
N GLY A 104 -23.64 -6.56 -5.12
CA GLY A 104 -24.94 -7.18 -4.83
C GLY A 104 -24.81 -8.60 -4.26
N HIS A 105 -23.60 -9.17 -4.34
CA HIS A 105 -23.27 -10.56 -4.10
C HIS A 105 -22.81 -10.76 -2.65
N VAL A 106 -23.72 -11.29 -1.82
CA VAL A 106 -23.44 -11.69 -0.43
C VAL A 106 -23.66 -13.20 -0.26
N LEU A 107 -23.67 -13.97 -1.36
CA LEU A 107 -23.78 -15.42 -1.32
C LEU A 107 -22.44 -16.03 -0.89
N GLU A 108 -22.51 -17.17 -0.22
CA GLU A 108 -21.34 -17.87 0.32
C GLU A 108 -20.28 -18.19 -0.74
N SER A 109 -20.72 -18.50 -1.98
CA SER A 109 -19.87 -18.73 -3.14
C SER A 109 -19.06 -17.52 -3.62
N GLU A 110 -19.39 -16.32 -3.15
CA GLU A 110 -18.86 -15.03 -3.62
C GLU A 110 -18.05 -14.30 -2.53
N ILE A 111 -17.93 -14.91 -1.35
CA ILE A 111 -17.15 -14.39 -0.21
C ILE A 111 -15.68 -14.16 -0.57
N TRP A 112 -15.10 -14.99 -1.44
CA TRP A 112 -13.71 -14.80 -1.84
C TRP A 112 -13.51 -13.46 -2.59
N VAL A 113 -14.49 -13.02 -3.37
CA VAL A 113 -14.41 -11.75 -4.11
C VAL A 113 -14.48 -10.56 -3.15
N LEU A 114 -15.30 -10.66 -2.10
CA LEU A 114 -15.31 -9.70 -0.99
C LEU A 114 -13.95 -9.65 -0.28
N SER A 115 -13.34 -10.81 -0.04
CA SER A 115 -12.00 -10.90 0.55
C SER A 115 -10.96 -10.21 -0.34
N GLU A 116 -10.92 -10.51 -1.64
CA GLU A 116 -10.01 -9.86 -2.60
C GLU A 116 -10.22 -8.34 -2.62
N ALA A 117 -11.47 -7.87 -2.71
CA ALA A 117 -11.77 -6.44 -2.68
C ALA A 117 -11.34 -5.78 -1.36
N SER A 118 -11.38 -6.50 -0.24
CA SER A 118 -10.94 -6.00 1.07
C SER A 118 -9.40 -5.91 1.21
N LEU A 119 -8.66 -6.71 0.45
CA LEU A 119 -7.19 -6.67 0.40
C LEU A 119 -6.67 -5.50 -0.44
N GLU A 120 -7.47 -5.01 -1.38
CA GLU A 120 -7.13 -3.82 -2.15
C GLU A 120 -7.13 -2.54 -1.31
N ASP A 121 -6.47 -1.52 -1.85
CA ASP A 121 -6.46 -0.17 -1.28
C ASP A 121 -7.75 0.62 -1.57
N VAL A 122 -8.87 0.06 -1.14
CA VAL A 122 -10.18 0.72 -1.05
C VAL A 122 -10.43 1.23 0.37
N ASP A 123 -11.40 2.10 0.55
CA ASP A 123 -11.78 2.69 1.82
C ASP A 123 -12.79 1.84 2.59
N GLY A 124 -13.60 1.07 1.86
CA GLY A 124 -14.44 0.02 2.40
C GLY A 124 -15.08 -0.82 1.30
N VAL A 125 -15.76 -1.88 1.73
CA VAL A 125 -16.59 -2.74 0.87
C VAL A 125 -18.02 -2.66 1.40
N MET A 126 -19.00 -2.44 0.50
CA MET A 126 -20.40 -2.26 0.88
C MET A 126 -21.35 -3.13 0.07
N ALA A 127 -22.40 -3.60 0.71
CA ALA A 127 -23.50 -4.29 0.04
C ALA A 127 -24.45 -3.28 -0.64
N LYS A 128 -24.83 -3.52 -1.89
CA LYS A 128 -25.78 -2.67 -2.63
C LYS A 128 -27.13 -2.59 -1.93
N GLN A 129 -27.57 -3.68 -1.29
CA GLN A 129 -28.83 -3.72 -0.53
C GLN A 129 -28.81 -2.76 0.67
N TYR A 130 -27.64 -2.53 1.26
CA TYR A 130 -27.50 -1.53 2.31
C TYR A 130 -27.69 -0.13 1.74
N LEU A 131 -27.06 0.17 0.59
CA LEU A 131 -27.12 1.48 -0.08
C LEU A 131 -28.55 1.86 -0.53
N THR A 132 -29.36 0.89 -0.95
CA THR A 132 -30.75 1.13 -1.37
C THR A 132 -31.76 1.00 -0.23
N GLY A 133 -31.41 0.34 0.89
CA GLY A 133 -32.34 0.05 1.98
C GLY A 133 -32.10 0.92 3.22
N GLN A 134 -31.10 0.54 4.02
CA GLN A 134 -30.82 1.12 5.35
C GLN A 134 -29.90 2.35 5.30
N PHE A 135 -29.49 2.77 4.10
CA PHE A 135 -28.67 3.95 3.91
C PHE A 135 -29.37 5.20 4.45
N SER A 136 -28.61 6.11 5.04
CA SER A 136 -29.14 7.37 5.57
C SER A 136 -28.12 8.49 5.41
N ALA A 137 -28.55 9.75 5.56
CA ALA A 137 -27.65 10.90 5.62
C ALA A 137 -26.54 10.72 6.69
N LYS A 138 -26.91 10.19 7.85
CA LYS A 138 -25.97 9.88 8.94
C LYS A 138 -24.97 8.80 8.52
N SER A 139 -25.43 7.75 7.83
CA SER A 139 -24.58 6.67 7.33
C SER A 139 -23.60 7.18 6.27
N LEU A 140 -24.04 8.05 5.35
CA LEU A 140 -23.18 8.69 4.35
C LEU A 140 -22.07 9.52 5.02
N GLN A 141 -22.43 10.39 5.97
CA GLN A 141 -21.44 11.19 6.70
C GLN A 141 -20.44 10.33 7.46
N ALA A 142 -20.92 9.28 8.14
CA ALA A 142 -20.05 8.34 8.85
C ALA A 142 -19.12 7.57 7.88
N MET A 143 -19.63 7.20 6.70
CA MET A 143 -18.83 6.57 5.65
C MET A 143 -17.71 7.50 5.18
N LEU A 144 -18.05 8.73 4.78
CA LEU A 144 -17.06 9.72 4.33
C LEU A 144 -16.02 10.03 5.41
N ALA A 145 -16.44 10.23 6.65
CA ALA A 145 -15.55 10.51 7.78
C ALA A 145 -14.56 9.36 8.02
N LYS A 146 -15.03 8.10 8.00
CA LYS A 146 -14.14 6.93 8.15
C LYS A 146 -13.18 6.77 6.98
N GLY A 147 -13.64 7.06 5.76
CA GLY A 147 -12.78 7.08 4.57
C GLY A 147 -11.66 8.10 4.72
N GLU A 148 -11.99 9.33 5.11
CA GLU A 148 -11.01 10.39 5.37
C GLU A 148 -10.05 10.05 6.50
N GLU A 149 -10.53 9.45 7.60
CA GLU A 149 -9.68 9.00 8.70
C GLU A 149 -8.65 7.96 8.23
N LYS A 150 -9.08 6.98 7.43
CA LYS A 150 -8.22 5.97 6.83
C LYS A 150 -7.18 6.59 5.90
N ARG A 151 -7.58 7.56 5.07
CA ARG A 151 -6.67 8.30 4.18
C ARG A 151 -5.71 9.17 4.98
N ALA A 152 -6.17 9.88 6.00
CA ALA A 152 -5.35 10.71 6.87
C ALA A 152 -4.30 9.88 7.60
N THR A 153 -4.64 8.70 8.10
CA THR A 153 -3.69 7.76 8.71
C THR A 153 -2.62 7.32 7.72
N ARG A 154 -3.02 7.01 6.47
CA ARG A 154 -2.08 6.70 5.40
C ARG A 154 -1.21 7.89 5.00
N ARG A 155 -1.77 9.10 4.92
CA ARG A 155 -1.01 10.33 4.67
C ARG A 155 -0.04 10.62 5.80
N ALA A 156 -0.44 10.44 7.06
CA ALA A 156 0.41 10.64 8.23
C ALA A 156 1.56 9.62 8.25
N ALA A 157 1.26 8.36 7.93
CA ALA A 157 2.28 7.38 7.61
C ALA A 157 3.20 7.95 6.51
N TYR A 158 2.67 8.25 5.31
CA TYR A 158 3.45 8.75 4.16
C TYR A 158 4.26 10.04 4.44
N ARG A 159 3.78 10.95 5.30
CA ARG A 159 4.47 12.19 5.72
C ARG A 159 5.58 11.93 6.72
N ILE A 160 5.46 10.91 7.57
CA ILE A 160 6.59 10.38 8.34
C ILE A 160 7.60 9.70 7.38
N PHE A 161 7.15 9.30 6.18
CA PHE A 161 7.94 8.59 5.16
C PHE A 161 8.45 9.46 3.99
N SER A 162 8.10 10.75 3.89
CA SER A 162 8.53 11.58 2.77
C SER A 162 9.94 12.12 3.02
N LEU A 163 10.94 11.30 2.69
CA LEU A 163 12.19 11.85 2.17
C LEU A 163 11.82 12.64 0.91
N ASP A 164 12.23 13.91 0.83
CA ASP A 164 12.10 14.68 -0.40
C ASP A 164 12.69 13.88 -1.57
N ASN A 165 12.07 13.92 -2.76
CA ASN A 165 12.57 13.17 -3.93
C ASN A 165 14.06 13.43 -4.21
N VAL A 166 14.55 14.63 -3.87
CA VAL A 166 15.96 15.03 -3.92
C VAL A 166 16.82 14.26 -2.89
N GLU A 167 16.34 14.12 -1.65
CA GLU A 167 17.03 13.35 -0.61
C GLU A 167 17.01 11.85 -0.90
N LEU A 168 15.89 11.33 -1.41
CA LEU A 168 15.79 9.93 -1.82
C LEU A 168 16.76 9.62 -2.98
N HIS A 169 16.87 10.52 -3.97
CA HIS A 169 17.83 10.38 -5.06
C HIS A 169 19.27 10.41 -4.56
N LYS A 170 19.59 11.31 -3.61
CA LYS A 170 20.91 11.39 -2.99
C LYS A 170 21.26 10.12 -2.21
N LEU A 171 20.30 9.56 -1.46
CA LEU A 171 20.48 8.29 -0.74
C LEU A 171 20.66 7.10 -1.69
N ARG A 172 19.87 7.02 -2.77
CA ARG A 172 20.04 6.01 -3.83
C ARG A 172 21.42 6.10 -4.47
N SER A 173 21.90 7.31 -4.77
CA SER A 173 23.25 7.50 -5.33
C SER A 173 24.38 7.18 -4.35
N SER A 174 24.08 7.14 -3.05
CA SER A 174 25.07 6.84 -2.00
C SER A 174 25.26 5.33 -1.77
N PHE A 175 24.31 4.50 -2.21
CA PHE A 175 24.35 3.05 -2.03
C PHE A 175 24.15 2.30 -3.35
N SER A 176 25.15 1.54 -3.78
CA SER A 176 25.05 0.70 -4.97
C SER A 176 24.47 -0.68 -4.61
N ILE A 177 23.39 -1.07 -5.30
CA ILE A 177 22.80 -2.42 -5.19
C ILE A 177 23.43 -3.31 -6.26
N VAL A 178 24.01 -4.44 -5.85
CA VAL A 178 24.77 -5.34 -6.75
C VAL A 178 23.94 -6.54 -7.21
N ASP A 179 22.76 -6.77 -6.62
CA ASP A 179 21.97 -8.00 -6.82
C ASP A 179 20.48 -7.69 -7.04
N MET A 180 19.88 -8.25 -8.11
CA MET A 180 18.45 -8.06 -8.42
C MET A 180 17.51 -8.62 -7.36
N ARG A 181 17.90 -9.66 -6.60
CA ARG A 181 17.04 -10.25 -5.55
C ARG A 181 16.76 -9.26 -4.42
N ILE A 182 17.71 -8.36 -4.16
CA ILE A 182 17.57 -7.28 -3.18
C ILE A 182 16.53 -6.27 -3.68
N GLN A 183 16.46 -6.01 -4.99
CA GLN A 183 15.49 -5.05 -5.54
C GLN A 183 14.05 -5.50 -5.28
N ASN A 184 13.75 -6.78 -5.42
CA ASN A 184 12.42 -7.33 -5.11
C ASN A 184 12.07 -7.16 -3.62
N GLN A 185 13.01 -7.48 -2.72
CA GLN A 185 12.82 -7.27 -1.28
C GLN A 185 12.63 -5.80 -0.91
N ILE A 186 13.37 -4.90 -1.56
CA ILE A 186 13.21 -3.45 -1.36
C ILE A 186 11.87 -2.96 -1.90
N GLN A 187 11.36 -3.53 -3.01
CA GLN A 187 10.02 -3.22 -3.52
C GLN A 187 8.94 -3.65 -2.53
N GLU A 188 9.07 -4.84 -1.92
CA GLU A 188 8.15 -5.33 -0.88
C GLU A 188 8.15 -4.44 0.37
N ILE A 189 9.32 -3.95 0.79
CA ILE A 189 9.44 -3.01 1.93
C ILE A 189 8.97 -1.58 1.54
N SER A 190 8.99 -1.26 0.24
CA SER A 190 8.98 0.08 -0.35
C SER A 190 10.35 0.79 -0.28
N GLN A 191 10.78 1.35 -1.42
CA GLN A 191 12.06 2.04 -1.55
C GLN A 191 12.23 3.21 -0.57
N PRO A 192 11.30 4.17 -0.46
CA PRO A 192 11.36 5.25 0.55
C PRO A 192 11.56 4.73 1.97
N VAL A 193 10.84 3.68 2.36
CA VAL A 193 10.93 3.07 3.69
C VAL A 193 12.33 2.51 3.92
N PHE A 194 12.81 1.69 2.98
CA PHE A 194 14.12 1.06 3.07
C PHE A 194 15.26 2.09 3.16
N TYR A 195 15.26 3.11 2.30
CA TYR A 195 16.29 4.15 2.31
C TYR A 195 16.20 5.07 3.54
N SER A 196 15.00 5.32 4.07
CA SER A 196 14.83 6.04 5.34
C SER A 196 15.44 5.26 6.51
N LEU A 197 15.15 3.95 6.63
CA LEU A 197 15.76 3.08 7.62
C LEU A 197 17.30 3.07 7.52
N LEU A 198 17.83 2.93 6.29
CA LEU A 198 19.27 3.01 6.03
C LEU A 198 19.88 4.34 6.46
N SER A 199 19.23 5.46 6.16
CA SER A 199 19.74 6.80 6.50
C SER A 199 19.79 7.03 8.02
N GLN A 200 18.86 6.44 8.77
CA GLN A 200 18.84 6.49 10.23
C GLN A 200 19.93 5.61 10.84
N LEU A 201 20.13 4.39 10.32
CA LEU A 201 21.20 3.49 10.74
C LEU A 201 22.58 4.06 10.40
N PHE A 202 22.76 4.58 9.19
CA PHE A 202 24.03 5.08 8.69
C PHE A 202 23.91 6.53 8.17
N PRO A 203 23.84 7.53 9.07
CA PRO A 203 23.78 8.93 8.66
C PRO A 203 25.01 9.31 7.82
N ASN A 204 24.79 9.81 6.59
CA ASN A 204 25.85 10.09 5.61
C ASN A 204 26.71 8.87 5.23
N GLY A 205 26.15 7.67 5.33
CA GLY A 205 26.77 6.45 4.86
C GLY A 205 26.83 6.39 3.33
N GLN A 206 27.91 5.82 2.81
CA GLN A 206 28.03 5.42 1.41
C GLN A 206 28.48 3.97 1.36
N GLY A 207 27.98 3.20 0.42
CA GLY A 207 28.20 1.77 0.51
C GLY A 207 27.68 0.90 -0.61
N ILE A 208 27.85 -0.40 -0.39
CA ILE A 208 27.39 -1.46 -1.28
C ILE A 208 26.38 -2.31 -0.52
N ILE A 209 25.23 -2.58 -1.13
CA ILE A 209 24.19 -3.46 -0.60
C ILE A 209 24.24 -4.77 -1.40
N SER A 210 24.41 -5.87 -0.68
CA SER A 210 24.55 -7.23 -1.20
C SER A 210 23.55 -8.18 -0.52
N TYR A 211 23.16 -9.21 -1.24
CA TYR A 211 22.15 -10.16 -0.80
C TYR A 211 22.72 -11.06 0.30
N VAL A 212 21.91 -11.33 1.32
CA VAL A 212 22.17 -12.38 2.30
C VAL A 212 21.09 -13.42 2.13
N ARG A 213 21.48 -14.69 2.00
CA ARG A 213 20.51 -15.79 2.02
C ARG A 213 19.88 -15.83 3.42
N PRO A 214 18.58 -15.54 3.57
CA PRO A 214 17.99 -15.55 4.89
C PRO A 214 17.90 -16.98 5.43
N GLY A 215 18.17 -17.15 6.72
CA GLY A 215 17.61 -18.25 7.49
C GLY A 215 16.10 -18.01 7.71
N PHE A 216 15.34 -19.06 8.03
CA PHE A 216 13.87 -19.08 8.12
C PHE A 216 13.24 -18.14 9.19
N SER A 217 13.49 -16.82 9.17
CA SER A 217 13.03 -15.90 10.24
C SER A 217 11.92 -14.93 9.82
N GLY A 218 11.42 -15.01 8.58
CA GLY A 218 10.38 -14.12 8.05
C GLY A 218 10.76 -12.63 7.96
N ALA A 219 12.04 -12.29 8.22
CA ALA A 219 12.56 -10.93 8.17
C ALA A 219 13.48 -10.77 6.95
N PHE A 220 13.57 -9.56 6.42
CA PHE A 220 14.47 -9.25 5.32
C PHE A 220 15.88 -8.98 5.85
N LEU A 221 16.89 -9.61 5.23
CA LEU A 221 18.29 -9.49 5.63
C LEU A 221 19.12 -8.94 4.48
N PHE A 222 19.89 -7.88 4.75
CA PHE A 222 20.75 -7.22 3.78
C PHE A 222 22.17 -7.14 4.32
N LYS A 223 23.17 -7.52 3.52
CA LYS A 223 24.58 -7.29 3.88
C LYS A 223 25.03 -6.00 3.26
N VAL A 224 25.47 -5.06 4.09
CA VAL A 224 25.83 -3.72 3.68
C VAL A 224 27.26 -3.40 4.08
N CYS A 225 28.09 -3.04 3.10
CA CYS A 225 29.41 -2.46 3.35
C CYS A 225 29.28 -0.95 3.37
N VAL A 226 29.54 -0.32 4.51
CA VAL A 226 29.34 1.12 4.69
C VAL A 226 30.64 1.80 5.11
N LYS A 227 30.97 2.91 4.45
CA LYS A 227 31.87 3.94 4.96
C LYS A 227 31.04 5.15 5.39
N ILE A 228 31.30 5.70 6.57
CA ILE A 228 30.62 6.89 7.06
C ILE A 228 31.55 8.08 6.79
N LYS A 229 31.02 9.15 6.19
CA LYS A 229 31.76 10.40 5.99
C LYS A 229 31.17 11.50 6.88
N PRO A 230 31.67 11.68 8.12
CA PRO A 230 31.24 12.78 8.97
C PRO A 230 31.60 14.11 8.31
N ARG A 231 30.76 15.14 8.48
CA ARG A 231 31.06 16.49 7.95
C ARG A 231 32.41 16.97 8.47
N GLY A 232 33.29 17.39 7.56
CA GLY A 232 34.61 17.94 7.89
C GLY A 232 35.66 16.93 8.36
N ARG A 233 35.43 15.60 8.25
CA ARG A 233 36.41 14.56 8.62
C ARG A 233 36.67 13.57 7.49
N SER A 234 37.84 12.93 7.54
CA SER A 234 38.18 11.82 6.65
C SER A 234 37.18 10.67 6.81
N PRO A 235 36.80 9.97 5.72
CA PRO A 235 35.88 8.83 5.78
C PRO A 235 36.39 7.74 6.71
N THR A 236 35.47 7.04 7.40
CA THR A 236 35.83 5.87 8.19
C THR A 236 36.31 4.73 7.30
N LYS A 237 37.08 3.78 7.86
CA LYS A 237 37.32 2.49 7.20
C LYS A 237 35.96 1.82 6.91
N PRO A 238 35.79 1.19 5.74
CA PRO A 238 34.56 0.48 5.40
C PRO A 238 34.35 -0.69 6.37
N LYS A 239 33.11 -0.85 6.83
CA LYS A 239 32.69 -1.94 7.72
C LYS A 239 31.51 -2.69 7.11
N TRP A 240 31.45 -3.99 7.36
CA TRP A 240 30.35 -4.85 6.95
C TRP A 240 29.33 -4.97 8.06
N TRP A 241 28.06 -4.89 7.70
CA TRP A 241 26.92 -5.02 8.59
C TRP A 241 25.89 -5.94 7.95
N ILE A 242 25.16 -6.67 8.77
CA ILE A 242 23.90 -7.30 8.42
C ILE A 242 22.78 -6.42 8.95
N ILE A 243 21.96 -5.89 8.04
CA ILE A 243 20.76 -5.15 8.37
C ILE A 243 19.59 -6.12 8.36
N LYS A 244 18.88 -6.20 9.49
CA LYS A 244 17.63 -6.92 9.59
C LYS A 244 16.48 -5.92 9.56
N VAL A 245 15.50 -6.16 8.68
CA VAL A 245 14.32 -5.33 8.50
C VAL A 245 13.07 -6.20 8.64
N ASP A 246 12.10 -5.76 9.45
CA ASP A 246 10.85 -6.48 9.68
C ASP A 246 9.69 -5.48 9.80
N ARG A 247 8.50 -5.89 9.35
CA ARG A 247 7.26 -5.10 9.43
C ARG A 247 6.66 -5.09 10.83
N ASN A 248 7.12 -5.97 11.72
CA ASN A 248 6.75 -5.99 13.12
C ASN A 248 7.78 -5.22 13.97
N LEU A 249 7.59 -3.90 14.09
CA LEU A 249 8.47 -3.04 14.89
C LEU A 249 8.67 -3.54 16.32
N LYS A 250 7.62 -4.06 16.98
CA LYS A 250 7.70 -4.57 18.37
C LYS A 250 8.67 -5.75 18.48
N LYS A 251 8.66 -6.65 17.49
CA LYS A 251 9.59 -7.79 17.42
C LYS A 251 11.04 -7.31 17.30
N ILE A 252 11.30 -6.37 16.39
CA ILE A 252 12.66 -5.82 16.20
C ILE A 252 13.12 -5.02 17.43
N GLN A 253 12.23 -4.27 18.09
CA GLN A 253 12.53 -3.58 19.35
C GLN A 253 12.96 -4.54 20.45
N LYS A 254 12.25 -5.66 20.59
CA LYS A 254 12.59 -6.72 21.54
C LYS A 254 13.96 -7.31 21.23
N GLU A 255 14.21 -7.69 19.97
CA GLU A 255 15.51 -8.22 19.55
C GLU A 255 16.65 -7.21 19.79
N PHE A 256 16.44 -5.93 19.45
CA PHE A 256 17.42 -4.87 19.71
C PHE A 256 17.77 -4.74 21.19
N HIS A 257 16.76 -4.82 22.06
CA HIS A 257 16.95 -4.81 23.50
C HIS A 257 17.76 -6.03 23.96
N GLU A 258 17.40 -7.23 23.51
CA GLU A 258 18.12 -8.47 23.82
C GLU A 258 19.61 -8.37 23.41
N TYR A 259 19.90 -7.92 22.19
CA TYR A 259 21.27 -7.69 21.74
C TYR A 259 22.03 -6.65 22.57
N SER A 260 21.34 -5.62 23.06
CA SER A 260 21.94 -4.61 23.92
C SER A 260 22.26 -5.18 25.31
N GLN A 261 21.42 -6.08 25.83
CA GLN A 261 21.67 -6.78 27.10
C GLN A 261 22.83 -7.78 26.99
N VAL A 262 23.02 -8.44 25.83
CA VAL A 262 24.15 -9.36 25.62
C VAL A 262 25.52 -8.68 25.78
N LYS A 263 25.61 -7.36 25.58
CA LYS A 263 26.85 -6.62 25.84
C LYS A 263 27.21 -6.51 27.33
N LEU A 264 26.25 -6.76 28.23
CA LEU A 264 26.44 -6.74 29.69
C LEU A 264 26.84 -8.11 30.26
N THR A 265 26.79 -9.17 29.45
CA THR A 265 27.25 -10.51 29.83
C THR A 265 28.78 -10.54 29.92
N PRO A 266 29.38 -11.27 30.90
CA PRO A 266 30.83 -11.28 31.14
C PRO A 266 31.67 -12.00 30.07
N LEU A 267 31.10 -12.33 28.91
CA LEU A 267 31.80 -12.99 27.81
C LEU A 267 32.70 -11.99 27.07
N ALA A 268 33.79 -12.47 26.47
CA ALA A 268 34.66 -11.64 25.65
C ALA A 268 33.92 -11.15 24.38
N ARG A 269 34.29 -9.96 23.90
CA ARG A 269 33.61 -9.25 22.80
C ARG A 269 33.57 -9.99 21.46
N GLU A 270 34.48 -10.93 21.26
CA GLU A 270 34.55 -11.77 20.07
C GLU A 270 33.41 -12.80 19.98
N TYR A 271 32.71 -13.08 21.08
CA TYR A 271 31.65 -14.09 21.14
C TYR A 271 30.24 -13.56 20.91
N TYR A 272 30.06 -12.25 20.76
CA TYR A 272 28.75 -11.67 20.46
C TYR A 272 28.81 -10.68 19.29
N PRO A 273 27.80 -10.72 18.40
CA PRO A 273 27.75 -9.80 17.27
C PRO A 273 27.53 -8.36 17.77
N SER A 274 28.19 -7.41 17.14
CA SER A 274 28.16 -6.02 17.59
C SER A 274 26.99 -5.29 16.93
N VAL A 275 25.88 -5.14 17.66
CA VAL A 275 24.76 -4.34 17.17
C VAL A 275 25.08 -2.86 17.26
N LEU A 276 24.83 -2.14 16.17
CA LEU A 276 24.90 -0.69 16.11
C LEU A 276 23.99 -0.12 17.20
N SER A 277 24.42 0.90 17.94
CA SER A 277 23.71 1.42 19.13
C SER A 277 22.37 2.10 18.83
N ARG A 278 21.78 1.89 17.66
CA ARG A 278 20.58 2.57 17.19
C ARG A 278 19.63 1.59 16.51
N LEU A 279 18.38 1.64 16.93
CA LEU A 279 17.22 1.13 16.20
C LEU A 279 16.75 2.19 15.20
N ALA A 280 16.55 1.80 13.94
CA ALA A 280 15.84 2.62 12.97
C ALA A 280 14.38 2.17 12.88
N SER A 281 13.48 3.13 12.72
CA SER A 281 12.06 2.85 12.53
C SER A 281 11.45 3.74 11.48
N CYS A 282 10.46 3.21 10.78
CA CYS A 282 9.79 3.88 9.69
C CYS A 282 8.36 3.33 9.62
N GLY A 283 7.41 4.05 10.23
CA GLY A 283 6.04 3.59 10.49
C GLY A 283 6.00 2.22 11.17
N SER A 284 5.37 1.21 10.55
CA SER A 284 5.34 -0.14 11.11
C SER A 284 6.68 -0.89 10.99
N TRP A 285 7.59 -0.43 10.12
CA TRP A 285 8.85 -1.13 9.87
C TRP A 285 9.93 -0.76 10.88
N GLY A 286 10.71 -1.75 11.30
CA GLY A 286 11.89 -1.58 12.14
C GLY A 286 13.12 -2.17 11.49
N ALA A 287 14.29 -1.59 11.76
CA ALA A 287 15.58 -2.12 11.32
C ALA A 287 16.69 -1.99 12.37
N ILE A 288 17.54 -3.00 12.43
CA ILE A 288 18.77 -3.03 13.24
C ILE A 288 19.95 -3.41 12.35
N ALA A 289 21.14 -2.89 12.66
CA ALA A 289 22.39 -3.25 12.00
C ALA A 289 23.30 -4.01 12.97
N ILE A 290 23.79 -5.16 12.51
CA ILE A 290 24.57 -6.12 13.29
C ILE A 290 25.91 -6.31 12.57
N GLU A 291 27.03 -6.00 13.22
CA GLU A 291 28.40 -6.25 12.73
C GLU A 291 28.83 -7.67 13.09
#